data_AF-F2SUQ1-F1
#
_entry.id   AF-F2SUQ1-F1
#
_cell.length_a   1.000
_cell.length_b   1.000
_cell.length_c   1.000
_cell.angle_alpha   90.00
_cell.angle_beta   90.00
_cell.angle_gamma   90.00
#
_symmetry.space_group_name_H-M   'P 1'
#
loop_
_entity.id
_entity.type
_entity.pdbx_description
1 polymer ?
#
loop_
_entity_poly.entity_id
_entity_poly.type
_entity_poly.pdbx_seq_one_letter_code
_entity_poly.pdbx_strand_id
1 'polypeptide(L)'
;MITTYPRPLTGRRCTNALFSREAVKPKHPIVLAHGLLGFDELRIAKRALPAIHYWRGIKDAYSINGVEVITAPVSPSASIEQRAEELLKGIENRAEGRKVNIIA
;
A
#
# COMPACT_ATOMS: atom_id res chain seq x y z
N MET A 1 22.31 -6.96 13.25
CA MET A 1 21.98 -6.08 14.39
C MET A 1 20.81 -5.21 13.97
N ILE A 2 19.66 -5.41 14.60
CA ILE A 2 18.42 -4.69 14.34
C ILE A 2 18.59 -3.31 14.98
N THR A 3 18.70 -2.25 14.17
CA THR A 3 18.78 -0.89 14.72
C THR A 3 17.38 -0.44 15.12
N THR A 4 17.11 -0.49 16.41
CA THR A 4 15.98 0.17 17.05
C THR A 4 16.21 1.67 16.94
N TYR A 5 15.31 2.41 16.29
CA TYR A 5 15.34 3.88 16.32
C TYR A 5 14.93 4.37 17.73
N PRO A 6 15.81 5.08 18.47
CA PRO A 6 15.41 5.79 19.66
C PRO A 6 14.77 7.14 19.26
N ARG A 7 13.59 7.46 19.77
CA ARG A 7 13.08 8.84 19.74
C ARG A 7 13.70 9.64 20.88
N PRO A 8 14.14 10.87 20.58
CA PRO A 8 13.69 11.99 21.39
C PRO A 8 13.22 13.14 20.48
N LEU A 9 11.95 13.53 20.60
CA LEU A 9 11.45 14.77 20.03
C LEU A 9 11.17 15.75 21.17
N THR A 10 12.21 16.47 21.55
CA THR A 10 12.12 17.68 22.35
C THR A 10 11.60 18.83 21.47
N GLY A 11 10.53 19.49 21.91
CA GLY A 11 10.31 20.89 21.59
C GLY A 11 9.53 21.21 20.31
N ARG A 12 8.29 20.75 20.21
CA ARG A 12 7.14 21.54 19.72
C ARG A 12 5.87 20.76 20.06
N ARG A 13 5.13 21.26 21.06
CA ARG A 13 3.84 20.71 21.49
C ARG A 13 2.79 20.98 20.41
N CYS A 14 2.75 20.13 19.38
CA CYS A 14 1.49 19.77 18.75
C CYS A 14 0.82 18.80 19.73
N THR A 15 0.01 19.36 20.62
CA THR A 15 -0.83 18.61 21.56
C THR A 15 -1.66 17.58 20.80
N ASN A 16 -1.37 16.29 20.99
CA ASN A 16 -2.25 15.10 20.94
C ASN A 16 -3.60 15.18 20.18
N ALA A 17 -3.63 15.82 19.01
CA ALA A 17 -4.79 15.90 18.15
C ALA A 17 -4.26 15.73 16.73
N LEU A 18 -4.56 14.56 16.14
CA LEU A 18 -4.80 14.33 14.70
C LEU A 18 -4.85 12.82 14.34
N PHE A 19 -4.65 11.91 15.30
CA PHE A 19 -4.97 10.48 15.14
C PHE A 19 -6.04 9.99 16.14
N SER A 20 -6.92 10.90 16.57
CA SER A 20 -8.13 10.53 17.32
C SER A 20 -9.33 11.20 16.68
N ARG A 21 -9.72 10.65 15.55
CA ARG A 21 -11.10 10.61 15.06
C ARG A 21 -11.26 9.17 14.65
N GLU A 22 -12.32 8.48 15.06
CA GLU A 22 -12.61 7.12 14.62
C GLU A 22 -12.24 7.00 13.14
N ALA A 23 -11.17 6.26 12.84
CA ALA A 23 -10.72 6.15 11.47
C ALA A 23 -11.87 5.48 10.74
N VAL A 24 -12.55 6.24 9.86
CA VAL A 24 -13.73 5.74 9.17
C VAL A 24 -13.27 4.55 8.35
N LYS A 25 -13.60 3.35 8.82
CA LYS A 25 -13.25 2.13 8.15
C LYS A 25 -14.00 2.12 6.81
N PRO A 26 -13.29 2.07 5.66
CA PRO A 26 -13.96 2.00 4.38
C PRO A 26 -14.82 0.74 4.32
N LYS A 27 -16.03 0.87 3.77
CA LYS A 27 -16.96 -0.26 3.57
C LYS A 27 -16.47 -1.26 2.52
N HIS A 28 -15.52 -0.84 1.68
CA HIS A 28 -15.02 -1.59 0.54
C HIS A 28 -13.50 -1.75 0.67
N PRO A 29 -12.94 -2.89 0.23
CA PRO A 29 -11.50 -3.11 0.25
C PRO A 29 -10.79 -2.03 -0.56
N ILE A 30 -9.57 -1.73 -0.14
CA ILE A 30 -8.69 -0.79 -0.83
C ILE A 30 -7.82 -1.56 -1.81
N VAL A 31 -7.78 -1.13 -3.07
CA VAL A 31 -6.86 -1.61 -4.09
C VAL A 31 -5.72 -0.60 -4.20
N LEU A 32 -4.51 -1.06 -3.93
CA LEU A 32 -3.29 -0.29 -4.14
C LEU A 32 -2.76 -0.61 -5.54
N ALA A 33 -2.89 0.35 -6.46
CA ALA A 33 -2.49 0.24 -7.85
C ALA A 33 -1.19 1.02 -8.07
N HIS A 34 -0.06 0.33 -8.21
CA HIS A 34 1.23 1.02 -8.34
C HIS A 34 1.41 1.70 -9.72
N GLY A 35 2.12 2.83 -9.71
CA GLY A 35 2.47 3.61 -10.90
C GLY A 35 3.73 3.12 -11.63
N LEU A 36 4.65 4.05 -11.87
CA LEU A 36 5.91 3.85 -12.61
C LEU A 36 6.72 2.68 -12.01
N LEU A 37 7.14 1.75 -12.87
CA LEU A 37 7.87 0.49 -12.60
C LEU A 37 7.07 -0.71 -12.08
N GLY A 38 5.75 -0.60 -11.87
CA GLY A 38 4.91 -1.80 -11.82
C GLY A 38 5.16 -2.75 -10.63
N PHE A 39 5.81 -2.30 -9.55
CA PHE A 39 6.25 -3.19 -8.47
C PHE A 39 5.46 -2.93 -7.18
N ASP A 40 4.95 -4.00 -6.56
CA ASP A 40 4.54 -3.99 -5.14
C ASP A 40 5.77 -4.19 -4.23
N GLU A 41 6.70 -5.04 -4.68
CA GLU A 41 7.95 -5.36 -4.02
C GLU A 41 9.09 -5.46 -5.06
N LEU A 42 10.16 -4.69 -4.86
CA LEU A 42 11.36 -4.74 -5.68
C LEU A 42 12.50 -5.40 -4.88
N ARG A 43 13.02 -6.51 -5.40
CA ARG A 43 14.18 -7.22 -4.82
C ARG A 43 15.43 -6.90 -5.62
N ILE A 44 16.15 -5.85 -5.20
CA ILE A 44 17.44 -5.48 -5.80
C ILE A 44 18.51 -6.45 -5.27
N ALA A 45 19.08 -7.26 -6.17
CA ALA A 45 20.06 -8.32 -5.92
C ALA A 45 19.54 -9.55 -5.15
N LYS A 46 19.71 -10.73 -5.77
CA LYS A 46 19.33 -12.05 -5.23
C LYS A 46 20.23 -12.50 -4.07
N ARG A 47 20.19 -11.84 -2.89
CA ARG A 47 20.42 -12.40 -1.53
C ARG A 47 20.78 -11.38 -0.44
N ALA A 48 21.24 -10.18 -0.77
CA ALA A 48 21.94 -9.34 0.22
C ALA A 48 21.14 -8.13 0.74
N LEU A 49 20.06 -7.72 0.07
CA LEU A 49 19.29 -6.53 0.44
C LEU A 49 17.84 -6.87 0.79
N PRO A 50 17.25 -6.20 1.80
CA PRO A 50 15.84 -6.34 2.12
C PRO A 50 14.99 -5.87 0.95
N ALA A 51 13.84 -6.50 0.77
CA ALA A 51 12.92 -6.14 -0.28
C ALA A 51 12.41 -4.70 -0.12
N ILE A 52 12.34 -3.98 -1.23
CA ILE A 52 11.84 -2.61 -1.27
C ILE A 52 10.36 -2.67 -1.62
N HIS A 53 9.49 -2.51 -0.63
CA HIS A 53 8.06 -2.38 -0.88
C HIS A 53 7.75 -0.97 -1.41
N TYR A 54 6.83 -0.87 -2.38
CA TYR A 54 6.34 0.41 -2.89
C TYR A 54 5.48 1.11 -1.81
N TRP A 55 4.63 0.34 -1.12
CA TRP A 55 3.70 0.80 -0.10
C TRP A 55 4.22 0.62 1.33
N ARG A 56 5.46 1.03 1.62
CA ARG A 56 6.12 0.82 2.93
C ARG A 56 5.25 1.34 4.08
N GLY A 57 4.83 0.45 4.98
CA GLY A 57 4.03 0.79 6.15
C GLY A 57 2.57 1.18 5.87
N ILE A 58 2.18 1.45 4.61
CA ILE A 58 0.79 1.80 4.25
C ILE A 58 -0.09 0.55 4.31
N LYS A 59 0.36 -0.56 3.71
CA LYS A 59 -0.35 -1.84 3.76
C LYS A 59 -0.52 -2.32 5.19
N ASP A 60 0.53 -2.21 6.00
CA ASP A 60 0.52 -2.58 7.41
C ASP A 60 -0.41 -1.68 8.24
N ALA A 61 -0.37 -0.36 8.02
CA ALA A 61 -1.25 0.58 8.70
C ALA A 61 -2.72 0.26 8.42
N TYR A 62 -3.10 -0.01 7.17
CA TYR A 62 -4.47 -0.41 6.85
C TYR A 62 -4.84 -1.77 7.45
N SER A 63 -3.93 -2.75 7.39
CA SER A 63 -4.17 -4.09 7.90
C SER A 63 -4.37 -4.11 9.42
N ILE A 64 -3.57 -3.33 10.17
CA ILE A 64 -3.70 -3.17 11.63
C ILE A 64 -5.05 -2.52 12.00
N ASN A 65 -5.58 -1.65 11.15
CA ASN A 65 -6.92 -1.05 11.31
C ASN A 65 -8.05 -1.96 10.77
N GLY A 66 -7.74 -3.21 10.42
CA GLY A 66 -8.70 -4.19 9.93
C GLY A 66 -9.26 -3.88 8.53
N VAL A 67 -8.60 -3.00 7.77
CA VAL A 67 -8.95 -2.68 6.38
C VAL A 67 -8.32 -3.70 5.46
N GLU A 68 -9.14 -4.32 4.62
CA GLU A 68 -8.67 -5.24 3.59
C GLU A 68 -7.96 -4.47 2.48
N VAL A 69 -6.72 -4.88 2.18
CA VAL A 69 -5.88 -4.27 1.15
C VAL A 69 -5.53 -5.30 0.09
N ILE A 70 -5.90 -4.98 -1.14
CA ILE A 70 -5.64 -5.75 -2.35
C ILE A 70 -4.48 -5.08 -3.08
N THR A 71 -3.46 -5.86 -3.46
CA THR A 71 -2.43 -5.41 -4.41
C THR A 71 -2.66 -6.09 -5.75
N ALA A 72 -2.85 -5.28 -6.79
CA ALA A 72 -3.10 -5.73 -8.15
C ALA A 72 -1.84 -5.44 -8.99
N PRO A 73 -1.10 -6.48 -9.43
CA PRO A 73 0.07 -6.25 -10.26
C PRO A 73 -0.35 -5.75 -11.64
N VAL A 74 0.35 -4.73 -12.13
CA VAL A 74 0.27 -4.23 -13.51
C VAL A 74 1.66 -4.17 -14.13
N SER A 75 1.74 -4.31 -15.46
CA SER A 75 2.98 -4.31 -16.21
C SER A 75 3.78 -3.01 -16.01
N PRO A 76 5.11 -3.09 -15.73
CA PRO A 76 5.96 -1.92 -15.47
C PRO A 76 6.06 -0.92 -16.63
N SER A 77 5.98 -1.43 -17.86
CA SER A 77 6.16 -0.67 -19.10
C SER A 77 5.16 -1.19 -20.14
N ALA A 78 3.93 -0.69 -20.07
CA ALA A 78 2.86 -1.00 -21.01
C ALA A 78 2.03 0.28 -21.25
N SER A 79 1.16 0.25 -22.27
CA SER A 79 0.26 1.38 -22.54
C SER A 79 -0.71 1.59 -21.37
N ILE A 80 -1.35 2.76 -21.31
CA ILE A 80 -2.32 3.06 -20.25
C ILE A 80 -3.50 2.09 -20.32
N GLU A 81 -3.95 1.78 -21.54
CA GLU A 81 -5.05 0.88 -21.84
C GLU A 81 -4.74 -0.54 -21.36
N GLN A 82 -3.55 -1.05 -21.67
CA GLN A 82 -3.10 -2.36 -21.21
C GLN A 82 -3.01 -2.43 -19.69
N ARG A 83 -2.44 -1.41 -19.05
CA ARG A 83 -2.35 -1.34 -17.58
C ARG A 83 -3.73 -1.25 -16.93
N ALA A 84 -4.68 -0.54 -17.53
CA ALA A 84 -6.04 -0.46 -17.04
C ALA A 84 -6.76 -1.83 -17.13
N GLU A 85 -6.56 -2.56 -18.23
CA GLU A 85 -7.12 -3.91 -18.41
C GLU A 85 -6.53 -4.91 -17.40
N GLU A 86 -5.21 -4.89 -17.20
CA GLU A 86 -4.53 -5.72 -16.20
C GLU A 86 -4.99 -5.39 -14.77
N LEU A 87 -5.15 -4.10 -14.46
CA LEU A 87 -5.66 -3.66 -13.17
C LEU A 87 -7.08 -4.19 -12.95
N LEU A 88 -7.95 -4.06 -13.95
CA LEU A 88 -9.32 -4.57 -13.89
C LEU A 88 -9.34 -6.07 -13.62
N LYS A 89 -8.60 -6.87 -14.41
CA LYS A 89 -8.48 -8.32 -14.19
C LYS A 89 -7.93 -8.65 -12.80
N GLY A 90 -6.95 -7.88 -12.33
CA GLY A 90 -6.37 -8.03 -11.00
C GLY A 90 -7.39 -7.81 -9.87
N ILE A 91 -8.27 -6.83 -10.05
CA ILE A 91 -9.38 -6.51 -9.14
C ILE A 91 -10.45 -7.60 -9.22
N GLU A 92 -10.93 -7.97 -10.41
CA GLU A 92 -11.99 -8.97 -10.58
C GLU A 92 -11.64 -10.30 -9.91
N ASN A 93 -10.39 -10.74 -10.06
CA ASN A 93 -9.88 -11.97 -9.47
C ASN A 93 -9.80 -11.95 -7.93
N ARG A 94 -9.75 -10.77 -7.30
CA ARG A 94 -9.49 -10.61 -5.84
C ARG A 94 -10.65 -9.97 -5.08
N ALA A 95 -11.47 -9.19 -5.76
CA ALA A 95 -12.59 -8.47 -5.15
C ALA A 95 -13.86 -9.32 -5.06
N GLU A 96 -13.92 -10.47 -5.76
CA GLU A 96 -15.07 -11.39 -5.73
C GLU A 96 -16.40 -10.69 -6.06
N GLY A 97 -16.37 -9.75 -7.02
CA GLY A 97 -17.54 -8.96 -7.41
C GLY A 97 -17.95 -7.84 -6.43
N ARG A 98 -17.17 -7.60 -5.38
CA ARG A 98 -17.39 -6.47 -4.46
C ARG A 98 -16.93 -5.16 -5.08
N LYS A 99 -17.58 -4.05 -4.70
CA LYS A 99 -17.05 -2.71 -4.97
C LYS A 99 -15.72 -2.52 -4.25
N VAL A 100 -14.82 -1.74 -4.84
CA VAL A 100 -13.47 -1.47 -4.32
C VAL A 100 -13.17 0.02 -4.32
N ASN A 101 -12.24 0.45 -3.46
CA ASN A 101 -11.66 1.80 -3.49
C ASN A 101 -10.25 1.73 -4.09
N ILE A 102 -9.98 2.43 -5.18
CA ILE A 102 -8.66 2.38 -5.84
C ILE A 102 -7.81 3.57 -5.39
N ILE A 103 -6.56 3.31 -5.00
CA ILE A 103 -5.53 4.31 -4.68
C ILE A 103 -4.31 4.01 -5.55
N ALA A 104 -3.81 5.04 -6.27
CA ALA A 104 -2.67 4.92 -7.17
C ALA A 104 -1.57 5.93 -6.84
#